data_AF-A0A0J1G6P0-F1
#
_entry.id   AF-A0A0J1G6P0-F1
#
_cell.length_a   1.000
_cell.length_b   1.000
_cell.length_c   1.000
_cell.angle_alpha   90.00
_cell.angle_beta   90.00
_cell.angle_gamma   90.00
#
_symmetry.space_group_name_H-M   'P 1'
#
loop_
_entity.id
_entity.type
_entity.pdbx_description
1 polymer ?
#
loop_
_entity_poly.entity_id
_entity_poly.type
_entity_poly.pdbx_seq_one_letter_code
_entity_poly.pdbx_strand_id
1 'polypeptide(L)'
;MSIINRFYQKWYLVIGGMGIVSGILICMFLAGRMTQETSLQKGIADQIIRFHVIANSDSDEDQALKMKVKNEVVAYMETLLKDAHSIDATRACIKDNMDKIQKKAVEIINREGYAYPAKASLTWCYFPIKSYGDITFPAGDYEALRIQIGEAKGKNWWCVLYPNLCFIDSIHAVVPEDEKEELKNVLTEDEYDSLFSWKKSEYKIGWKYLPF
;
A
#
# COMPACT_ATOMS: atom_id res chain seq x y z
N MET A 1 33.39 3.66 57.14
CA MET A 1 33.40 3.14 55.76
C MET A 1 32.20 2.24 55.39
N SER A 2 31.49 1.58 56.33
CA SER A 2 30.46 0.57 56.01
C SER A 2 29.04 1.12 55.74
N ILE A 3 28.66 2.25 56.33
CA ILE A 3 27.29 2.80 56.25
C ILE A 3 27.05 3.49 54.91
N ILE A 4 28.03 4.26 54.42
CA ILE A 4 27.99 4.97 53.15
C ILE A 4 27.87 3.97 51.98
N ASN A 5 28.61 2.86 52.03
CA ASN A 5 28.58 1.84 50.97
C ASN A 5 27.23 1.10 50.91
N ARG A 6 26.59 0.82 52.06
CA ARG A 6 25.23 0.24 52.11
C ARG A 6 24.16 1.22 51.61
N PHE A 7 24.36 2.51 51.82
CA PHE A 7 23.46 3.55 51.29
C PHE A 7 23.54 3.63 49.77
N TYR A 8 24.75 3.71 49.21
CA TYR A 8 24.94 3.67 47.76
C TYR A 8 24.44 2.37 47.14
N GLN A 9 24.68 1.21 47.77
CA GLN A 9 24.18 -0.08 47.29
C GLN A 9 22.65 -0.17 47.24
N LYS A 10 21.94 0.41 48.23
CA LYS A 10 20.47 0.53 48.18
C LYS A 10 20.00 1.45 47.07
N TRP A 11 20.70 2.57 46.84
CA TRP A 11 20.39 3.49 45.75
C TRP A 11 20.62 2.88 44.35
N TYR A 12 21.69 2.10 44.16
CA TYR A 12 21.92 1.36 42.91
C TYR A 12 20.82 0.33 42.62
N LEU A 13 20.30 -0.36 43.64
CA LEU A 13 19.19 -1.29 43.49
C LEU A 13 17.88 -0.58 43.12
N VAL A 14 17.62 0.60 43.71
CA VAL A 14 16.42 1.40 43.39
C VAL A 14 16.51 1.99 41.98
N ILE A 15 17.65 2.56 41.59
CA ILE A 15 17.87 3.11 40.23
C ILE A 15 17.81 2.00 39.18
N GLY A 16 18.43 0.85 39.46
CA GLY A 16 18.36 -0.34 38.58
C GLY A 16 16.93 -0.86 38.44
N GLY A 17 16.16 -0.93 39.52
CA GLY A 17 14.74 -1.29 39.50
C GLY A 17 13.88 -0.32 38.70
N MET A 18 14.10 1.00 38.86
CA MET A 18 13.40 2.04 38.08
C MET A 18 13.71 1.94 36.59
N GLY A 19 14.96 1.65 36.21
CA GLY A 19 15.36 1.45 34.82
C GLY A 19 14.71 0.23 34.17
N ILE A 20 14.51 -0.86 34.93
CA ILE A 20 13.80 -2.05 34.44
C ILE A 20 12.32 -1.73 34.23
N VAL A 21 11.67 -1.06 35.18
CA VAL A 21 10.25 -0.69 35.06
C VAL A 21 10.02 0.27 33.90
N SER A 22 10.86 1.30 33.73
CA SER A 22 10.76 2.21 32.60
C SER A 22 11.02 1.51 31.26
N GLY A 23 12.01 0.61 31.21
CA GLY A 23 12.28 -0.24 30.04
C GLY A 23 11.09 -1.11 29.66
N ILE A 24 10.45 -1.75 30.64
CA ILE A 24 9.24 -2.57 30.43
C ILE A 24 8.09 -1.69 29.90
N LEU A 25 7.85 -0.52 30.49
CA LEU A 25 6.80 0.40 30.05
C LEU A 25 7.03 0.92 28.63
N ILE A 26 8.27 1.25 28.27
CA ILE A 26 8.63 1.66 26.90
C ILE A 26 8.41 0.50 25.92
N CYS A 27 8.84 -0.71 26.27
CA CYS A 27 8.62 -1.90 25.43
C CYS A 27 7.12 -2.18 25.24
N MET A 28 6.31 -2.11 26.29
CA MET A 28 4.86 -2.28 26.18
C MET A 28 4.22 -1.20 25.29
N PHE A 29 4.66 0.06 25.41
CA PHE A 29 4.18 1.15 24.58
C PHE A 29 4.53 0.95 23.10
N LEU A 30 5.79 0.58 22.79
CA LEU A 30 6.23 0.31 21.42
C LEU A 30 5.51 -0.91 20.82
N ALA A 31 5.34 -1.99 21.59
CA ALA A 31 4.59 -3.15 21.17
C ALA A 31 3.12 -2.79 20.86
N GLY A 32 2.47 -1.97 21.70
CA GLY A 32 1.11 -1.51 21.47
C GLY A 32 0.95 -0.64 20.22
N ARG A 33 1.96 0.16 19.87
CA ARG A 33 1.97 0.93 18.61
C ARG A 33 2.07 0.03 17.38
N MET A 34 3.00 -0.94 17.41
CA MET A 34 3.22 -1.87 16.31
C MET A 34 1.98 -2.75 16.05
N THR A 35 1.29 -3.21 17.11
CA THR A 35 0.05 -3.97 16.95
C THR A 35 -1.07 -3.12 16.37
N GLN A 36 -1.18 -1.85 16.75
CA GLN A 36 -2.16 -0.92 16.20
C GLN A 36 -1.91 -0.68 14.70
N GLU A 37 -0.69 -0.37 14.29
CA GLU A 37 -0.33 -0.17 12.87
C GLU A 37 -0.59 -1.42 12.04
N THR A 38 -0.26 -2.60 12.58
CA THR A 38 -0.52 -3.88 11.90
C THR A 38 -2.03 -4.13 11.75
N SER A 39 -2.82 -3.79 12.77
CA SER A 39 -4.28 -3.92 12.73
C SER A 39 -4.90 -3.01 11.67
N LEU A 40 -4.47 -1.75 11.61
CA LEU A 40 -4.94 -0.78 10.61
C LEU A 40 -4.54 -1.22 9.19
N GLN A 41 -3.29 -1.65 9.00
CA GLN A 41 -2.82 -2.13 7.71
C GLN A 41 -3.65 -3.33 7.24
N LYS A 42 -3.90 -4.30 8.12
CA LYS A 42 -4.70 -5.47 7.78
C LYS A 42 -6.15 -5.11 7.48
N GLY A 43 -6.76 -4.25 8.28
CA GLY A 43 -8.13 -3.80 8.06
C GLY A 43 -8.31 -3.07 6.72
N ILE A 44 -7.37 -2.18 6.37
CA ILE A 44 -7.31 -1.56 5.03
C ILE A 44 -7.16 -2.64 3.95
N ALA A 45 -6.24 -3.60 4.13
CA ALA A 45 -5.98 -4.64 3.15
C ALA A 45 -7.19 -5.55 2.88
N ASP A 46 -8.01 -5.80 3.90
CA ASP A 46 -9.22 -6.62 3.81
C ASP A 46 -10.35 -5.90 3.04
N GLN A 47 -10.28 -4.56 2.89
CA GLN A 47 -11.31 -3.75 2.23
C GLN A 47 -10.91 -3.27 0.82
N ILE A 48 -9.69 -3.59 0.36
CA ILE A 48 -9.21 -3.16 -0.95
C ILE A 48 -8.69 -4.31 -1.80
N ILE A 49 -8.86 -4.20 -3.11
CA ILE A 49 -8.17 -5.06 -4.08
C ILE A 49 -7.19 -4.19 -4.85
N ARG A 50 -5.92 -4.59 -4.87
CA ARG A 50 -4.86 -3.88 -5.56
C ARG A 50 -4.74 -4.34 -7.02
N PHE A 51 -4.05 -3.56 -7.83
CA PHE A 51 -3.62 -3.95 -9.17
C PHE A 51 -2.09 -3.86 -9.28
N HIS A 52 -1.49 -4.90 -9.84
CA HIS A 52 -0.04 -5.06 -9.89
C HIS A 52 0.40 -5.55 -11.27
N VAL A 53 1.19 -4.76 -11.99
CA VAL A 53 1.75 -5.17 -13.28
C VAL A 53 3.26 -5.21 -13.19
N ILE A 54 3.87 -6.31 -13.64
CA ILE A 54 5.32 -6.51 -13.66
C ILE A 54 5.78 -6.60 -15.11
N ALA A 55 6.72 -5.72 -15.48
CA ALA A 55 7.33 -5.71 -16.82
C ALA A 55 8.21 -6.95 -17.03
N ASN A 56 8.44 -7.30 -18.30
CA ASN A 56 9.35 -8.38 -18.67
C ASN A 56 10.78 -8.12 -18.17
N SER A 57 11.33 -6.93 -18.44
CA SER A 57 12.63 -6.45 -17.94
C SER A 57 12.62 -4.95 -17.59
N ASP A 58 13.79 -4.42 -17.22
CA ASP A 58 13.99 -3.00 -16.89
C ASP A 58 14.28 -2.10 -18.11
N SER A 59 14.29 -2.65 -19.33
CA SER A 59 14.49 -1.87 -20.55
C SER A 59 13.37 -0.87 -20.78
N ASP A 60 13.68 0.25 -21.43
CA ASP A 60 12.69 1.31 -21.67
C ASP A 60 11.51 0.81 -22.52
N GLU A 61 11.77 -0.11 -23.45
CA GLU A 61 10.74 -0.76 -24.26
C GLU A 61 9.78 -1.61 -23.41
N ASP A 62 10.31 -2.43 -22.50
CA ASP A 62 9.50 -3.26 -21.61
C ASP A 62 8.73 -2.43 -20.59
N GLN A 63 9.31 -1.32 -20.13
CA GLN A 63 8.63 -0.36 -19.27
C GLN A 63 7.49 0.35 -20.01
N ALA A 64 7.70 0.75 -21.27
CA ALA A 64 6.66 1.34 -22.11
C ALA A 64 5.54 0.34 -22.39
N LEU A 65 5.89 -0.92 -22.73
CA LEU A 65 4.93 -2.00 -22.95
C LEU A 65 4.08 -2.24 -21.70
N LYS A 66 4.69 -2.31 -20.51
CA LYS A 66 3.96 -2.43 -19.23
C LYS A 66 2.94 -1.32 -19.06
N MET A 67 3.31 -0.06 -19.36
CA MET A 67 2.38 1.06 -19.22
C MET A 67 1.19 0.95 -20.17
N LYS A 68 1.40 0.48 -21.41
CA LYS A 68 0.31 0.21 -22.36
C LYS A 68 -0.61 -0.90 -21.88
N VAL A 69 -0.04 -2.05 -21.48
CA VAL A 69 -0.80 -3.17 -20.90
C VAL A 69 -1.59 -2.71 -19.69
N LYS A 70 -0.98 -1.96 -18.77
CA LYS A 70 -1.65 -1.39 -17.60
C LYS A 70 -2.83 -0.51 -17.99
N ASN A 71 -2.64 0.47 -18.87
CA ASN A 71 -3.68 1.43 -19.21
C ASN A 71 -4.90 0.76 -19.83
N GLU A 72 -4.67 -0.15 -20.78
CA GLU A 72 -5.77 -0.81 -21.48
C GLU A 72 -6.46 -1.90 -20.66
N VAL A 73 -5.73 -2.60 -19.79
CA VAL A 73 -6.36 -3.52 -18.83
C VAL A 73 -7.18 -2.74 -17.81
N VAL A 74 -6.67 -1.62 -17.28
CA VAL A 74 -7.43 -0.78 -16.34
C VAL A 74 -8.74 -0.28 -16.97
N ALA A 75 -8.70 0.23 -18.21
CA ALA A 75 -9.90 0.63 -18.93
C ALA A 75 -10.89 -0.55 -19.17
N TYR A 76 -10.36 -1.74 -19.44
CA TYR A 76 -11.19 -2.94 -19.55
C TYR A 76 -11.84 -3.31 -18.21
N MET A 77 -11.08 -3.21 -17.11
CA MET A 77 -11.58 -3.48 -15.76
C MET A 77 -12.64 -2.46 -15.33
N GLU A 78 -12.51 -1.19 -15.68
CA GLU A 78 -13.53 -0.16 -15.43
C GLU A 78 -14.89 -0.56 -15.98
N THR A 79 -14.89 -1.02 -17.23
CA THR A 79 -16.12 -1.47 -17.90
C THR A 79 -16.66 -2.73 -17.26
N LEU A 80 -15.77 -3.65 -16.86
CA LEU A 80 -16.12 -4.94 -16.29
C LEU A 80 -16.66 -4.83 -14.86
N LEU A 81 -16.17 -3.85 -14.09
CA LEU A 81 -16.50 -3.64 -12.68
C LEU A 81 -17.61 -2.59 -12.47
N LYS A 82 -18.21 -2.07 -13.54
CA LYS A 82 -19.24 -1.02 -13.48
C LYS A 82 -20.39 -1.33 -12.51
N ASP A 83 -20.80 -2.60 -12.43
CA ASP A 83 -21.89 -3.06 -11.57
C ASP A 83 -21.39 -3.74 -10.27
N ALA A 84 -20.07 -3.75 -10.02
CA ALA A 84 -19.44 -4.38 -8.87
C ALA A 84 -19.24 -3.37 -7.73
N HIS A 85 -20.27 -3.21 -6.89
CA HIS A 85 -20.29 -2.22 -5.80
C HIS A 85 -19.77 -2.73 -4.44
N SER A 86 -19.10 -3.89 -4.42
CA SER A 86 -18.50 -4.43 -3.19
C SER A 86 -17.20 -5.15 -3.49
N ILE A 87 -16.35 -5.33 -2.48
CA ILE A 87 -15.12 -6.10 -2.62
C ILE A 87 -15.39 -7.55 -3.04
N ASP A 88 -16.45 -8.18 -2.51
CA ASP A 88 -16.81 -9.56 -2.84
C ASP A 88 -17.33 -9.67 -4.28
N ALA A 89 -18.18 -8.74 -4.72
CA ALA A 89 -18.64 -8.68 -6.11
C ALA A 89 -17.48 -8.43 -7.07
N THR A 90 -16.55 -7.54 -6.70
CA THR A 90 -15.33 -7.26 -7.47
C THR A 90 -14.46 -8.50 -7.58
N ARG A 91 -14.22 -9.19 -6.46
CA ARG A 91 -13.45 -10.44 -6.39
C ARG A 91 -14.05 -11.53 -7.27
N ALA A 92 -15.37 -11.71 -7.20
CA ALA A 92 -16.09 -12.67 -8.04
C ALA A 92 -15.96 -12.31 -9.52
N CYS A 93 -16.21 -11.04 -9.87
CA CYS A 93 -16.12 -10.57 -11.25
C CYS A 93 -14.72 -10.76 -11.86
N ILE A 94 -13.66 -10.49 -11.09
CA ILE A 94 -12.27 -10.73 -11.51
C ILE A 94 -12.04 -12.22 -11.76
N LYS A 95 -12.48 -13.10 -10.85
CA LYS A 95 -12.31 -14.55 -10.98
C LYS A 95 -13.04 -15.10 -12.20
N ASP A 96 -14.30 -14.69 -12.39
CA ASP A 96 -15.14 -15.16 -13.50
C ASP A 96 -14.65 -14.71 -14.89
N ASN A 97 -13.83 -13.65 -14.92
CA ASN A 97 -13.27 -13.09 -16.15
C ASN A 97 -11.74 -13.23 -16.24
N MET A 98 -11.11 -14.02 -15.37
CA MET A 98 -9.64 -14.15 -15.30
C MET A 98 -9.01 -14.50 -16.66
N ASP A 99 -9.60 -15.44 -17.38
CA ASP A 99 -9.14 -15.86 -18.70
C ASP A 99 -9.22 -14.71 -19.73
N LYS A 100 -10.28 -13.90 -19.66
CA LYS A 100 -10.47 -12.75 -20.55
C LYS A 100 -9.47 -11.64 -20.24
N ILE A 101 -9.21 -11.39 -18.95
CA ILE A 101 -8.20 -10.41 -18.51
C ILE A 101 -6.80 -10.82 -19.01
N GLN A 102 -6.43 -12.10 -18.83
CA GLN A 102 -5.16 -12.60 -19.34
C GLN A 102 -5.08 -12.49 -20.86
N LYS A 103 -6.15 -12.90 -21.57
CA LYS A 103 -6.21 -12.81 -23.03
C LYS A 103 -6.06 -11.38 -23.51
N LYS A 104 -6.72 -10.42 -22.86
CA LYS A 104 -6.59 -8.99 -23.15
C LYS A 104 -5.14 -8.51 -23.02
N ALA A 105 -4.45 -8.90 -21.96
CA ALA A 105 -3.04 -8.56 -21.78
C ALA A 105 -2.16 -9.13 -22.91
N VAL A 106 -2.37 -10.40 -23.29
CA VAL A 106 -1.65 -11.04 -24.42
C VAL A 106 -1.97 -10.35 -25.76
N GLU A 107 -3.22 -9.99 -26.01
CA GLU A 107 -3.64 -9.27 -27.23
C GLU A 107 -2.91 -7.93 -27.36
N ILE A 108 -2.77 -7.18 -26.27
CA ILE A 108 -2.04 -5.90 -26.24
C ILE A 108 -0.56 -6.14 -26.56
N ILE A 109 0.07 -7.12 -25.91
CA ILE A 109 1.48 -7.47 -26.12
C ILE A 109 1.76 -7.84 -27.58
N ASN A 110 0.90 -8.69 -28.17
CA ASN A 110 1.04 -9.10 -29.57
C ASN A 110 0.84 -7.93 -30.54
N ARG A 111 -0.14 -7.05 -30.27
CA ARG A 111 -0.39 -5.87 -31.10
C ARG A 111 0.78 -4.88 -31.09
N GLU A 112 1.50 -4.82 -29.98
CA GLU A 112 2.71 -4.01 -29.81
C GLU A 112 3.97 -4.66 -30.43
N GLY A 113 3.82 -5.82 -31.07
CA GLY A 113 4.90 -6.50 -31.82
C GLY A 113 5.75 -7.46 -30.99
N TYR A 114 5.35 -7.75 -29.74
CA TYR A 114 6.05 -8.68 -28.86
C TYR A 114 5.36 -10.05 -28.84
N ALA A 115 6.11 -11.11 -28.55
CA ALA A 115 5.58 -12.47 -28.39
C ALA A 115 5.68 -12.96 -26.94
N TYR A 116 5.71 -12.05 -25.96
CA TYR A 116 5.83 -12.42 -24.56
C TYR A 116 4.54 -13.10 -24.06
N PRO A 117 4.65 -14.17 -23.25
CA PRO A 117 3.49 -14.65 -22.51
C PRO A 117 3.05 -13.60 -21.49
N ALA A 118 1.78 -13.62 -21.09
CA ALA A 118 1.31 -12.91 -19.92
C ALA A 118 0.52 -13.85 -19.01
N LYS A 119 0.70 -13.69 -17.70
CA LYS A 119 -0.04 -14.43 -16.69
C LYS A 119 -0.83 -13.45 -15.83
N ALA A 120 -2.15 -13.63 -15.77
CA ALA A 120 -3.00 -12.92 -14.82
C ALA A 120 -3.33 -13.86 -13.64
N SER A 121 -3.40 -13.31 -12.43
CA SER A 121 -3.76 -14.05 -11.23
C SER A 121 -4.35 -13.12 -10.18
N LEU A 122 -5.26 -13.63 -9.36
CA LEU A 122 -5.70 -12.95 -8.14
C LEU A 122 -5.00 -13.62 -6.95
N THR A 123 -4.10 -12.89 -6.30
CA THR A 123 -3.23 -13.45 -5.25
C THR A 123 -2.91 -12.40 -4.20
N TRP A 124 -2.56 -12.87 -3.00
CA TRP A 124 -1.91 -12.02 -2.01
C TRP A 124 -0.46 -11.75 -2.44
N CYS A 125 -0.05 -10.48 -2.40
CA CYS A 125 1.35 -10.10 -2.58
C CYS A 125 1.72 -8.85 -1.78
N TYR A 126 3.02 -8.71 -1.50
CA TYR A 126 3.56 -7.59 -0.76
C TYR A 126 3.62 -6.31 -1.61
N PHE A 127 3.10 -5.23 -1.05
CA PHE A 127 3.22 -3.87 -1.58
C PHE A 127 4.11 -3.03 -0.65
N PRO A 128 5.06 -2.26 -1.19
CA PRO A 128 5.72 -1.22 -0.41
C PRO A 128 4.75 -0.03 -0.20
N ILE A 129 5.14 0.93 0.63
CA ILE A 129 4.37 2.16 0.84
C ILE A 129 4.08 2.83 -0.51
N LYS A 130 2.83 3.22 -0.76
CA LYS A 130 2.40 3.90 -1.99
C LYS A 130 1.52 5.09 -1.73
N SER A 131 1.91 6.23 -2.30
CA SER A 131 1.14 7.46 -2.22
C SER A 131 0.44 7.75 -3.56
N TYR A 132 -0.81 8.20 -3.47
CA TYR A 132 -1.63 8.70 -4.56
C TYR A 132 -2.16 10.06 -4.09
N GLY A 133 -1.69 11.15 -4.70
CA GLY A 133 -2.02 12.51 -4.25
C GLY A 133 -1.66 12.76 -2.78
N ASP A 134 -2.67 12.98 -1.95
CA ASP A 134 -2.61 13.21 -0.50
C ASP A 134 -2.83 11.96 0.36
N ILE A 135 -3.09 10.82 -0.26
CA ILE A 135 -3.36 9.53 0.39
C ILE A 135 -2.13 8.63 0.32
N THR A 136 -1.82 7.92 1.41
CA THR A 136 -0.72 6.94 1.47
C THR A 136 -1.18 5.61 2.04
N PHE A 137 -1.01 4.56 1.25
CA PHE A 137 -1.26 3.18 1.67
C PHE A 137 -0.02 2.60 2.36
N PRO A 138 -0.18 1.98 3.54
CA PRO A 138 0.93 1.37 4.26
C PRO A 138 1.51 0.16 3.51
N ALA A 139 2.79 -0.16 3.78
CA ALA A 139 3.38 -1.39 3.27
C ALA A 139 2.75 -2.62 3.94
N GLY A 140 2.60 -3.70 3.18
CA GLY A 140 2.03 -4.95 3.69
C GLY A 140 1.54 -5.86 2.57
N ASP A 141 0.94 -6.97 2.95
CA ASP A 141 0.32 -7.91 2.00
C ASP A 141 -1.12 -7.47 1.68
N TYR A 142 -1.45 -7.51 0.40
CA TYR A 142 -2.77 -7.16 -0.13
C TYR A 142 -3.22 -8.19 -1.16
N GLU A 143 -4.53 -8.43 -1.26
CA GLU A 143 -5.10 -9.13 -2.41
C GLU A 143 -4.95 -8.25 -3.66
N ALA A 144 -4.39 -8.82 -4.73
CA ALA A 144 -4.11 -8.08 -5.95
C ALA A 144 -4.42 -8.88 -7.21
N LEU A 145 -5.05 -8.21 -8.17
CA LEU A 145 -5.01 -8.64 -9.56
C LEU A 145 -3.60 -8.37 -10.10
N ARG A 146 -2.82 -9.44 -10.26
CA ARG A 146 -1.43 -9.39 -10.69
C ARG A 146 -1.29 -9.85 -12.13
N ILE A 147 -0.64 -9.03 -12.95
CA ILE A 147 -0.26 -9.32 -14.33
C ILE A 147 1.27 -9.38 -14.45
N GLN A 148 1.76 -10.52 -14.91
CA GLN A 148 3.17 -10.78 -15.15
C GLN A 148 3.41 -10.83 -16.65
N ILE A 149 4.21 -9.91 -17.18
CA ILE A 149 4.59 -9.87 -18.60
C ILE A 149 5.92 -10.59 -18.78
N GLY A 150 5.98 -11.55 -19.71
CA GLY A 150 7.20 -12.31 -20.02
C GLY A 150 7.81 -12.98 -18.78
N GLU A 151 9.10 -12.71 -18.55
CA GLU A 151 9.83 -13.23 -17.38
C GLU A 151 9.46 -12.53 -16.06
N ALA A 152 8.76 -11.39 -16.12
CA ALA A 152 8.36 -10.60 -14.97
C ALA A 152 9.54 -10.22 -14.04
N LYS A 153 10.68 -9.81 -14.62
CA LYS A 153 11.89 -9.38 -13.89
C LYS A 153 12.06 -7.86 -13.87
N GLY A 154 11.19 -7.13 -14.55
CA GLY A 154 11.26 -5.68 -14.64
C GLY A 154 10.62 -4.95 -13.48
N LYS A 155 10.67 -3.61 -13.54
CA LYS A 155 10.01 -2.75 -12.56
C LYS A 155 8.51 -2.99 -12.49
N ASN A 156 8.01 -2.89 -11.28
CA ASN A 156 6.61 -3.03 -10.93
C ASN A 156 5.81 -1.75 -11.27
N TRP A 157 4.50 -1.91 -11.40
CA TRP A 157 3.52 -0.85 -11.37
C TRP A 157 2.42 -1.24 -10.38
N TRP A 158 2.03 -0.32 -9.50
CA TRP A 158 1.12 -0.60 -8.39
C TRP A 158 -0.03 0.39 -8.37
N CYS A 159 -1.22 -0.12 -8.05
CA CYS A 159 -2.44 0.67 -7.99
C CYS A 159 -3.49 0.04 -7.04
N VAL A 160 -4.53 0.78 -6.66
CA VAL A 160 -5.75 0.26 -6.03
C VAL A 160 -6.83 0.09 -7.09
N LEU A 161 -7.23 -1.16 -7.33
CA LEU A 161 -8.29 -1.48 -8.29
C LEU A 161 -9.68 -1.23 -7.69
N TYR A 162 -9.84 -1.59 -6.42
CA TYR A 162 -11.06 -1.36 -5.65
C TYR A 162 -10.70 -0.78 -4.28
N PRO A 163 -11.31 0.35 -3.86
CA PRO A 163 -12.14 1.26 -4.69
C PRO A 163 -11.31 1.88 -5.83
N ASN A 164 -11.95 2.49 -6.83
CA ASN A 164 -11.42 2.70 -8.18
C ASN A 164 -10.28 3.76 -8.31
N LEU A 165 -9.16 3.67 -7.59
CA LEU A 165 -8.08 4.66 -7.69
C LEU A 165 -7.13 4.47 -8.89
N CYS A 166 -7.33 3.46 -9.75
CA CYS A 166 -6.49 3.25 -10.93
C CYS A 166 -6.65 4.23 -12.08
N PHE A 167 -7.69 5.05 -12.02
CA PHE A 167 -7.99 6.08 -13.01
C PHE A 167 -7.37 7.43 -12.67
N ILE A 168 -6.94 7.62 -11.43
CA ILE A 168 -6.31 8.86 -11.00
C ILE A 168 -4.88 8.85 -11.49
N ASP A 169 -4.60 9.70 -12.47
CA ASP A 169 -3.23 9.98 -12.90
C ASP A 169 -2.46 10.57 -11.72
N SER A 170 -1.22 10.10 -11.51
CA SER A 170 -0.32 10.52 -10.43
C SER A 170 0.09 12.01 -10.46
N ILE A 171 -0.53 12.80 -11.32
CA ILE A 171 -0.28 14.22 -11.56
C ILE A 171 -1.11 15.08 -10.60
N HIS A 172 -2.21 14.54 -10.05
CA HIS A 172 -3.03 15.25 -9.08
C HIS A 172 -2.38 15.24 -7.70
N ALA A 173 -2.16 16.43 -7.13
CA ALA A 173 -1.61 16.59 -5.78
C ALA A 173 -2.58 16.09 -4.68
N VAL A 174 -3.88 16.03 -5.00
CA VAL A 174 -4.98 15.68 -4.11
C VAL A 174 -5.88 14.68 -4.85
N VAL A 175 -6.24 13.58 -4.19
CA VAL A 175 -7.21 12.61 -4.70
C VAL A 175 -8.58 13.29 -4.79
N PRO A 176 -9.35 13.15 -5.88
CA PRO A 176 -10.65 13.81 -5.99
C PRO A 176 -11.63 13.31 -4.92
N GLU A 177 -12.64 14.13 -4.63
CA GLU A 177 -13.51 13.91 -3.47
C GLU A 177 -14.41 12.67 -3.65
N ASP A 178 -14.80 12.34 -4.89
CA ASP A 178 -15.64 11.17 -5.18
C ASP A 178 -14.91 9.87 -4.78
N GLU A 179 -13.61 9.73 -5.08
CA GLU A 179 -12.82 8.55 -4.71
C GLU A 179 -12.47 8.52 -3.22
N LYS A 180 -12.34 9.69 -2.58
CA LYS A 180 -12.23 9.79 -1.12
C LYS A 180 -13.51 9.33 -0.43
N GLU A 181 -14.67 9.65 -0.99
CA GLU A 181 -15.96 9.19 -0.49
C GLU A 181 -16.09 7.67 -0.65
N GLU A 182 -15.69 7.09 -1.78
CA GLU A 182 -15.63 5.63 -1.95
C GLU A 182 -14.74 4.97 -0.89
N LEU A 183 -13.54 5.51 -0.65
CA LEU A 183 -12.65 5.01 0.41
C LEU A 183 -13.27 5.13 1.80
N LYS A 184 -13.94 6.25 2.10
CA LYS A 184 -14.61 6.47 3.38
C LYS A 184 -15.80 5.53 3.59
N ASN A 185 -16.45 5.08 2.51
CA ASN A 185 -17.56 4.14 2.57
C ASN A 185 -17.11 2.69 2.83
N VAL A 186 -15.87 2.34 2.46
CA VAL A 186 -15.35 0.97 2.64
C VAL A 186 -14.44 0.82 3.86
N LEU A 187 -13.82 1.90 4.33
CA LEU A 187 -12.91 1.91 5.48
C LEU A 187 -13.61 2.42 6.74
N THR A 188 -13.15 1.96 7.90
CA THR A 188 -13.47 2.61 9.17
C THR A 188 -12.82 3.99 9.27
N GLU A 189 -13.31 4.84 10.17
CA GLU A 189 -12.75 6.19 10.36
C GLU A 189 -11.25 6.16 10.69
N ASP A 190 -10.83 5.28 11.60
CA ASP A 190 -9.42 5.13 11.99
C ASP A 190 -8.53 4.68 10.81
N GLU A 191 -9.02 3.75 9.99
CA GLU A 191 -8.32 3.26 8.80
C GLU A 191 -8.21 4.36 7.74
N TYR A 192 -9.31 5.06 7.46
CA TYR A 192 -9.35 6.17 6.52
C TYR A 192 -8.40 7.30 6.94
N ASP A 193 -8.48 7.74 8.20
CA ASP A 193 -7.63 8.81 8.73
C ASP A 193 -6.14 8.44 8.71
N SER A 194 -5.83 7.16 8.92
CA SER A 194 -4.46 6.66 8.86
C SER A 194 -3.81 6.87 7.48
N LEU A 195 -4.59 6.90 6.39
CA LEU A 195 -4.09 7.12 5.04
C LEU A 195 -3.49 8.52 4.84
N PHE A 196 -3.93 9.52 5.60
CA PHE A 196 -3.45 10.90 5.53
C PHE A 196 -2.34 11.20 6.54
N SER A 197 -2.16 10.31 7.52
CA SER A 197 -1.24 10.52 8.64
C SER A 197 0.23 10.60 8.22
N TRP A 198 0.62 9.91 7.15
CA TRP A 198 2.01 9.83 6.70
C TRP A 198 2.56 11.17 6.20
N LYS A 199 1.77 11.95 5.45
CA LYS A 199 2.15 13.32 5.03
C LYS A 199 2.28 14.28 6.20
N LYS A 200 1.58 14.04 7.32
CA LYS A 200 1.62 14.91 8.51
C LYS A 200 3.02 14.96 9.14
N SER A 201 3.86 13.94 8.92
CA SER A 201 5.26 13.92 9.39
C SER A 201 6.23 14.76 8.55
N GLU A 202 5.91 15.06 7.28
CA GLU A 202 6.76 15.89 6.41
C GLU A 202 6.58 17.40 6.70
N TYR A 203 5.42 17.81 7.22
CA TYR A 203 5.18 19.19 7.68
C TYR A 203 5.70 19.43 9.11
N LYS A 204 6.96 19.07 9.40
CA LYS A 204 7.68 19.74 10.50
C LYS A 204 8.23 21.06 9.97
N ILE A 205 7.38 22.09 10.01
CA ILE A 205 7.78 23.49 9.77
C ILE A 205 8.91 23.81 10.77
N GLY A 206 10.14 23.85 10.28
CA GLY A 206 11.27 24.37 11.03
C GLY A 206 11.13 25.88 11.14
N TRP A 207 10.70 26.37 12.31
CA TRP A 207 10.76 27.79 12.63
C TRP A 207 12.24 28.19 12.75
N LYS A 208 12.83 28.61 11.63
CA LYS A 208 14.14 29.25 11.64
C LYS A 208 13.89 30.72 11.94
N TYR A 209 14.13 31.12 13.19
CA TYR A 209 14.13 32.53 13.60
C TYR A 209 15.08 33.31 12.67
N LEU A 210 14.52 34.26 11.91
CA LEU A 210 15.31 35.28 11.23
C LEU A 210 15.61 36.38 12.27
N PRO A 211 16.88 36.65 12.61
CA PRO A 211 17.21 37.86 13.33
C PRO A 211 16.97 39.04 12.39
N PHE A 212 16.20 40.02 12.87
CA PHE A 212 16.05 41.33 12.24
C PHE A 212 17.39 42.09 12.24
#